data_AF-A0A1Y3S9X1-F1
#
_entry.id   AF-A0A1Y3S9X1-F1
#
_cell.length_a   1.000
_cell.length_b   1.000
_cell.length_c   1.000
_cell.angle_alpha   90.00
_cell.angle_beta   90.00
_cell.angle_gamma   90.00
#
_symmetry.space_group_name_H-M   'P 1'
#
loop_
_entity.id
_entity.type
_entity.pdbx_description
1 polymer ?
#
loop_
_entity_poly.entity_id
_entity_poly.type
_entity_poly.pdbx_seq_one_letter_code
_entity_poly.pdbx_strand_id
1 'polypeptide(L)'
;MEFMDAAVPIFQRRLGPLGLDIAPAGEAEFDQLVEMYREKLGPGQGAVHINCMIGMAECRAALLAARELSYGPVWVSWACNEDGESVTRVQMLAALFVAEGMGAAAFGLNCPKELALELLGELKEYASVPLFYVSGGDVVTYPYVVREKDPDVIPCATGTAPCFVTRTVDVGEELECTPKLLEDIIQAEDDPVGAVKISILEQDDVDIFAQHQYAVNKALCLWSDVPELLEQALRYYQGRAFYDGTGDLDKQELNILSNRYGLIVL
;
A
#
# COMPACT_ATOMS: atom_id res chain seq x y z
N MET A 1 -16.22 7.72 24.01
CA MET A 1 -15.63 7.94 22.68
C MET A 1 -14.16 8.22 22.94
N GLU A 2 -13.30 7.22 22.70
CA GLU A 2 -11.86 7.35 22.93
C GLU A 2 -11.24 8.03 21.71
N PHE A 3 -10.38 9.02 21.94
CA PHE A 3 -9.59 9.63 20.88
C PHE A 3 -8.46 8.67 20.49
N MET A 4 -8.26 8.49 19.19
CA MET A 4 -7.06 7.88 18.67
C MET A 4 -5.92 8.88 18.86
N ASP A 5 -5.07 8.58 19.84
CA ASP A 5 -3.85 9.31 20.14
C ASP A 5 -2.80 8.28 20.56
N ALA A 6 -1.62 8.37 19.96
CA ALA A 6 -0.51 7.47 20.27
C ALA A 6 0.67 8.30 20.77
N ALA A 7 1.23 7.90 21.91
CA ALA A 7 2.47 8.49 22.36
C ALA A 7 3.54 8.31 21.28
N VAL A 8 4.19 9.41 20.88
CA VAL A 8 5.28 9.38 19.90
C VAL A 8 6.41 8.50 20.46
N PRO A 9 6.77 7.39 19.81
CA PRO A 9 7.81 6.50 20.32
C PRO A 9 9.19 7.10 20.09
N ILE A 10 10.18 6.62 20.85
CA ILE A 10 11.59 6.89 20.56
C ILE A 10 12.00 6.04 19.36
N PHE A 11 12.09 6.66 18.19
CA PHE A 11 12.50 5.98 16.96
C PHE A 11 13.97 5.55 17.02
N GLN A 12 14.21 4.25 16.87
CA GLN A 12 15.55 3.67 16.76
C GLN A 12 16.18 3.93 15.39
N ARG A 13 15.34 4.07 14.37
CA ARG A 13 15.72 4.38 12.99
C ARG A 13 14.75 5.39 12.39
N ARG A 14 15.28 6.29 11.57
CA ARG A 14 14.51 7.09 10.61
C ARG A 14 15.06 6.83 9.22
N LEU A 15 14.18 6.45 8.30
CA LEU A 15 14.54 6.10 6.92
C LEU A 15 13.87 7.11 5.99
N GLY A 16 14.63 7.75 5.12
CA GLY A 16 14.07 8.60 4.07
C GLY A 16 14.03 7.87 2.72
N PRO A 17 13.41 8.49 1.69
CA PRO A 17 13.43 7.96 0.33
C PRO A 17 14.87 7.80 -0.17
N LEU A 18 15.08 6.77 -0.97
CA LEU A 18 16.31 6.49 -1.74
C LEU A 18 16.37 7.35 -2.99
N GLY A 19 15.22 7.81 -3.50
CA GLY A 19 15.13 8.56 -4.76
C GLY A 19 15.29 7.64 -5.97
N LEU A 20 14.81 6.40 -5.85
CA LEU A 20 14.85 5.39 -6.90
C LEU A 20 13.43 5.02 -7.30
N ASP A 21 13.21 4.94 -8.61
CA ASP A 21 11.97 4.49 -9.21
C ASP A 21 12.12 3.09 -9.78
N ILE A 22 11.03 2.33 -9.75
CA ILE A 22 10.90 1.04 -10.42
C ILE A 22 10.24 1.22 -11.80
N ALA A 23 10.26 0.18 -12.62
CA ALA A 23 9.56 0.18 -13.91
C ALA A 23 8.08 0.61 -13.74
N PRO A 24 7.52 1.40 -14.68
CA PRO A 24 8.14 1.88 -15.92
C PRO A 24 8.91 3.21 -15.75
N ALA A 25 8.91 3.82 -14.56
CA ALA A 25 9.48 5.15 -14.33
C ALA A 25 11.00 5.13 -14.05
N GLY A 26 11.54 3.98 -13.65
CA GLY A 26 12.97 3.78 -13.43
C GLY A 26 13.43 2.35 -13.73
N GLU A 27 14.69 2.08 -13.39
CA GLU A 27 15.40 0.83 -13.70
C GLU A 27 15.70 0.00 -12.43
N ALA A 28 15.28 0.46 -11.25
CA ALA A 28 15.49 -0.31 -10.02
C ALA A 28 14.49 -1.47 -9.95
N GLU A 29 14.95 -2.60 -9.42
CA GLU A 29 14.08 -3.72 -9.07
C GLU A 29 13.47 -3.52 -7.68
N PHE A 30 12.23 -3.95 -7.48
CA PHE A 30 11.57 -3.79 -6.19
C PHE A 30 12.34 -4.48 -5.04
N ASP A 31 12.87 -5.69 -5.28
CA ASP A 31 13.67 -6.40 -4.28
C ASP A 31 15.01 -5.70 -3.98
N GLN A 32 15.57 -4.98 -4.94
CA GLN A 32 16.74 -4.13 -4.69
C GLN A 32 16.39 -3.02 -3.70
N LEU A 33 15.22 -2.39 -3.84
CA LEU A 33 14.77 -1.38 -2.87
C LEU A 33 14.60 -1.99 -1.47
N VAL A 34 13.98 -3.18 -1.38
CA VAL A 34 13.80 -3.89 -0.09
C VAL A 34 15.16 -4.16 0.56
N GLU A 35 16.13 -4.64 -0.19
CA GLU A 35 17.46 -4.94 0.35
C GLU A 35 18.20 -3.67 0.79
N MET A 36 18.12 -2.59 0.01
CA MET A 36 18.69 -1.30 0.42
C MET A 36 18.09 -0.78 1.73
N TYR A 37 16.77 -0.94 1.94
CA TYR A 37 16.14 -0.59 3.21
C TYR A 37 16.53 -1.54 4.34
N ARG A 38 16.71 -2.84 4.06
CA ARG A 38 17.20 -3.84 5.03
C ARG A 38 18.60 -3.48 5.53
N GLU A 39 19.50 -3.12 4.62
CA GLU A 39 20.86 -2.67 4.95
C GLU A 39 20.84 -1.40 5.81
N LYS A 40 20.01 -0.42 5.47
CA LYS A 40 19.86 0.83 6.24
C LYS A 40 19.29 0.60 7.64
N LEU A 41 18.38 -0.35 7.79
CA LEU A 41 17.86 -0.74 9.10
C LEU A 41 18.95 -1.45 9.93
N GLY A 42 19.62 -2.42 9.30
CA GLY A 42 20.52 -3.35 9.98
C GLY A 42 19.78 -4.24 11.00
N PRO A 43 20.47 -5.21 11.62
CA PRO A 43 19.89 -6.02 12.68
C PRO A 43 19.48 -5.13 13.86
N GLY A 44 18.28 -5.33 14.38
CA GLY A 44 17.76 -4.57 15.50
C GLY A 44 16.26 -4.77 15.71
N GLN A 45 15.73 -4.06 16.70
CA GLN A 45 14.31 -4.08 17.05
C GLN A 45 13.90 -2.69 17.55
N GLY A 46 12.59 -2.42 17.58
CA GLY A 46 12.01 -1.19 18.12
C GLY A 46 11.37 -0.30 17.07
N ALA A 47 10.96 0.90 17.48
CA ALA A 47 10.17 1.78 16.64
C ALA A 47 10.98 2.36 15.47
N VAL A 48 10.37 2.43 14.29
CA VAL A 48 10.97 3.00 13.07
C VAL A 48 10.05 4.08 12.51
N HIS A 49 10.63 5.18 12.04
CA HIS A 49 9.92 6.16 11.24
C HIS A 49 10.39 6.08 9.78
N ILE A 50 9.56 5.53 8.91
CA ILE A 50 9.70 5.63 7.46
C ILE A 50 9.21 7.03 7.08
N ASN A 51 10.16 7.93 6.89
CA ASN A 51 9.99 9.36 6.96
C ASN A 51 10.01 10.01 5.57
N CYS A 52 9.02 10.85 5.29
CA CYS A 52 8.99 11.73 4.12
C CYS A 52 9.05 10.97 2.79
N MET A 53 8.28 9.89 2.69
CA MET A 53 8.15 9.11 1.46
C MET A 53 7.50 9.94 0.36
N ILE A 54 7.92 9.66 -0.88
CA ILE A 54 7.44 10.36 -2.06
C ILE A 54 6.89 9.40 -3.12
N GLY A 55 7.16 8.09 -3.01
CA GLY A 55 6.73 7.07 -3.96
C GLY A 55 6.32 5.77 -3.26
N MET A 56 5.36 5.07 -3.85
CA MET A 56 4.72 3.89 -3.26
C MET A 56 5.68 2.70 -3.15
N ALA A 57 6.46 2.44 -4.20
CA ALA A 57 7.44 1.34 -4.21
C ALA A 57 8.44 1.44 -3.08
N GLU A 58 9.01 2.61 -2.86
CA GLU A 58 9.93 2.85 -1.76
C GLU A 58 9.27 2.68 -0.38
N CYS A 59 8.05 3.19 -0.21
CA CYS A 59 7.30 3.07 1.03
C CYS A 59 7.02 1.59 1.38
N ARG A 60 6.51 0.83 0.41
CA ARG A 60 6.24 -0.61 0.56
C ARG A 60 7.52 -1.40 0.82
N ALA A 61 8.59 -1.09 0.10
CA ALA A 61 9.89 -1.75 0.30
C ALA A 61 10.43 -1.53 1.71
N ALA A 62 10.34 -0.31 2.24
CA ALA A 62 10.75 0.02 3.61
C ALA A 62 9.88 -0.68 4.66
N LEU A 63 8.56 -0.76 4.44
CA LEU A 63 7.63 -1.49 5.31
C LEU A 63 7.92 -3.00 5.35
N LEU A 64 8.17 -3.61 4.18
CA LEU A 64 8.55 -5.01 4.09
C LEU A 64 9.88 -5.28 4.78
N ALA A 65 10.91 -4.48 4.50
CA ALA A 65 12.22 -4.62 5.13
C ALA A 65 12.13 -4.52 6.66
N ALA A 66 11.37 -3.55 7.19
CA ALA A 66 11.14 -3.40 8.63
C ALA A 66 10.45 -4.64 9.22
N ARG A 67 9.41 -5.14 8.55
CA ARG A 67 8.64 -6.31 8.99
C ARG A 67 9.47 -7.58 8.98
N GLU A 68 10.22 -7.85 7.92
CA GLU A 68 11.06 -9.04 7.80
C GLU A 68 12.19 -9.06 8.84
N LEU A 69 12.65 -7.88 9.26
CA LEU A 69 13.61 -7.72 10.37
C LEU A 69 12.95 -7.63 11.76
N SER A 70 11.62 -7.76 11.85
CA SER A 70 10.85 -7.65 13.11
C SER A 70 10.99 -6.30 13.84
N TYR A 71 11.19 -5.21 13.09
CA TYR A 71 11.04 -3.85 13.62
C TYR A 71 9.56 -3.52 13.87
N GLY A 72 9.29 -2.66 14.85
CA GLY A 72 7.94 -2.25 15.21
C GLY A 72 7.88 -1.49 16.54
N PRO A 73 6.92 -0.56 16.72
CA PRO A 73 5.95 -0.11 15.72
C PRO A 73 6.59 0.70 14.58
N VAL A 74 6.04 0.61 13.37
CA VAL A 74 6.52 1.36 12.20
C VAL A 74 5.57 2.52 11.92
N TRP A 75 6.07 3.75 11.92
CA TRP A 75 5.32 4.96 11.56
C TRP A 75 5.74 5.39 10.16
N VAL A 76 4.78 5.87 9.35
CA VAL A 76 5.05 6.33 7.98
C VAL A 76 4.62 7.77 7.82
N SER A 77 5.48 8.61 7.22
CA SER A 77 5.08 9.95 6.76
C SER A 77 5.38 10.20 5.30
N TRP A 78 4.58 11.05 4.67
CA TRP A 78 4.65 11.36 3.24
C TRP A 78 4.79 12.85 2.98
N ALA A 79 5.58 13.22 1.97
CA ALA A 79 5.54 14.57 1.42
C ALA A 79 4.49 14.66 0.31
N CYS A 80 3.68 15.71 0.33
CA CYS A 80 2.61 15.96 -0.64
C CYS A 80 2.44 17.45 -0.93
N ASN A 81 1.77 17.75 -2.05
CA ASN A 81 1.39 19.10 -2.49
C ASN A 81 -0.03 19.48 -2.02
N GLU A 82 -0.50 20.65 -2.46
CA GLU A 82 -1.84 21.19 -2.15
C GLU A 82 -2.99 20.31 -2.65
N ASP A 83 -2.76 19.53 -3.71
CA ASP A 83 -3.74 18.57 -4.25
C ASP A 83 -3.79 17.25 -3.46
N GLY A 84 -3.02 17.13 -2.39
CA GLY A 84 -2.99 15.92 -1.55
C GLY A 84 -2.30 14.73 -2.23
N GLU A 85 -1.35 14.97 -3.14
CA GLU A 85 -0.56 13.94 -3.80
C GLU A 85 0.96 14.15 -3.67
N SER A 86 1.71 13.06 -3.74
CA SER A 86 3.17 13.09 -3.76
C SER A 86 3.70 13.60 -5.11
N VAL A 87 5.00 13.88 -5.19
CA VAL A 87 5.64 14.26 -6.47
C VAL A 87 5.55 13.17 -7.55
N THR A 88 5.38 11.90 -7.14
CA THR A 88 5.14 10.76 -8.05
C THR A 88 3.64 10.48 -8.23
N ARG A 89 2.77 11.45 -7.92
CA ARG A 89 1.31 11.39 -8.08
C ARG A 89 0.61 10.29 -7.27
N VAL A 90 1.18 9.93 -6.12
CA VAL A 90 0.48 9.05 -5.17
C VAL A 90 -0.44 9.92 -4.33
N GLN A 91 -1.75 9.69 -4.41
CA GLN A 91 -2.73 10.35 -3.56
C GLN A 91 -2.58 9.89 -2.10
N MET A 92 -2.67 10.81 -1.15
CA MET A 92 -2.44 10.49 0.27
C MET A 92 -3.43 9.47 0.83
N LEU A 93 -4.65 9.39 0.29
CA LEU A 93 -5.62 8.37 0.69
C LEU A 93 -5.19 6.96 0.22
N ALA A 94 -4.61 6.83 -0.98
CA ALA A 94 -4.01 5.58 -1.44
C ALA A 94 -2.82 5.17 -0.57
N ALA A 95 -1.94 6.13 -0.27
CA ALA A 95 -0.80 5.93 0.63
C ALA A 95 -1.23 5.45 2.03
N LEU A 96 -2.30 6.03 2.58
CA LEU A 96 -2.89 5.59 3.85
C LEU A 96 -3.37 4.14 3.76
N PHE A 97 -4.15 3.79 2.73
CA PHE A 97 -4.70 2.43 2.59
C PHE A 97 -3.63 1.36 2.46
N VAL A 98 -2.59 1.62 1.66
CA VAL A 98 -1.46 0.70 1.50
C VAL A 98 -0.67 0.59 2.80
N ALA A 99 -0.30 1.71 3.42
CA ALA A 99 0.49 1.71 4.65
C ALA A 99 -0.25 1.00 5.81
N GLU A 100 -1.54 1.32 6.02
CA GLU A 100 -2.37 0.64 7.03
C GLU A 100 -2.51 -0.85 6.74
N GLY A 101 -2.79 -1.22 5.48
CA GLY A 101 -2.91 -2.62 5.07
C GLY A 101 -1.63 -3.41 5.33
N MET A 102 -0.47 -2.78 5.12
CA MET A 102 0.84 -3.37 5.40
C MET A 102 1.29 -3.20 6.86
N GLY A 103 0.39 -2.78 7.77
CA GLY A 103 0.59 -2.77 9.21
C GLY A 103 1.38 -1.58 9.76
N ALA A 104 1.41 -0.45 9.06
CA ALA A 104 1.89 0.80 9.66
C ALA A 104 1.08 1.11 10.93
N ALA A 105 1.76 1.46 12.01
CA ALA A 105 1.17 1.75 13.31
C ALA A 105 0.72 3.22 13.45
N ALA A 106 1.15 4.09 12.55
CA ALA A 106 0.68 5.46 12.42
C ALA A 106 0.99 5.98 11.02
N PHE A 107 0.16 6.92 10.54
CA PHE A 107 0.30 7.55 9.22
C PHE A 107 0.38 9.07 9.38
N GLY A 108 1.22 9.73 8.60
CA GLY A 108 1.35 11.17 8.72
C GLY A 108 1.86 11.90 7.49
N LEU A 109 1.89 13.23 7.60
CA LEU A 109 2.28 14.12 6.52
C LEU A 109 3.52 14.94 6.91
N ASN A 110 4.41 15.13 5.94
CA ASN A 110 5.62 15.93 6.03
C ASN A 110 5.56 17.05 4.99
N CYS A 111 4.62 17.96 5.21
CA CYS A 111 4.34 19.14 4.40
C CYS A 111 4.09 20.35 5.32
N PRO A 112 3.91 21.58 4.79
CA PRO A 112 3.59 22.73 5.62
C PRO A 112 2.42 22.45 6.57
N LYS A 113 2.51 22.95 7.80
CA LYS A 113 1.58 22.58 8.89
C LYS A 113 0.12 22.82 8.51
N GLU A 114 -0.18 23.95 7.89
CA GLU A 114 -1.53 24.35 7.52
C GLU A 114 -2.15 23.35 6.54
N LEU A 115 -1.37 22.96 5.52
CA LEU A 115 -1.75 21.94 4.55
C LEU A 115 -1.93 20.56 5.22
N ALA A 116 -1.00 20.18 6.11
CA ALA A 116 -1.10 18.92 6.83
C ALA A 116 -2.39 18.83 7.66
N LEU A 117 -2.78 19.91 8.36
CA LEU A 117 -3.99 19.93 9.18
C LEU A 117 -5.28 19.81 8.35
N GLU A 118 -5.30 20.39 7.16
CA GLU A 118 -6.41 20.27 6.21
C GLU A 118 -6.54 18.84 5.71
N LEU A 119 -5.47 18.28 5.12
CA LEU A 119 -5.47 16.93 4.56
C LEU A 119 -5.72 15.84 5.61
N LEU A 120 -5.15 15.97 6.82
CA LEU A 120 -5.47 15.04 7.93
C LEU A 120 -6.94 15.14 8.36
N GLY A 121 -7.56 16.30 8.18
CA GLY A 121 -8.99 16.51 8.40
C GLY A 121 -9.87 15.66 7.48
N GLU A 122 -9.39 15.34 6.27
CA GLU A 122 -10.05 14.45 5.32
C GLU A 122 -9.68 12.99 5.58
N LEU A 123 -8.39 12.70 5.73
CA LEU A 123 -7.88 11.35 5.93
C LEU A 123 -8.43 10.67 7.19
N LYS A 124 -8.74 11.43 8.25
CA LYS A 124 -9.31 10.89 9.49
C LYS A 124 -10.64 10.17 9.29
N GLU A 125 -11.39 10.48 8.23
CA GLU A 125 -12.66 9.83 7.92
C GLU A 125 -12.44 8.38 7.48
N TYR A 126 -11.22 8.04 7.04
CA TYR A 126 -10.85 6.71 6.57
C TYR A 126 -9.78 6.02 7.43
N ALA A 127 -9.03 6.76 8.25
CA ALA A 127 -7.93 6.22 9.04
C ALA A 127 -8.39 5.30 10.19
N SER A 128 -7.78 4.12 10.28
CA SER A 128 -7.84 3.21 11.42
C SER A 128 -6.64 3.34 12.36
N VAL A 129 -5.58 4.03 11.95
CA VAL A 129 -4.34 4.21 12.74
C VAL A 129 -4.15 5.67 13.18
N PRO A 130 -3.43 5.93 14.27
CA PRO A 130 -3.04 7.27 14.68
C PRO A 130 -2.51 8.12 13.52
N LEU A 131 -2.97 9.37 13.47
CA LEU A 131 -2.55 10.36 12.49
C LEU A 131 -1.53 11.32 13.09
N PHE A 132 -0.58 11.80 12.29
CA PHE A 132 0.41 12.79 12.73
C PHE A 132 0.88 13.67 11.58
N TYR A 133 1.63 14.73 11.90
CA TYR A 133 2.39 15.49 10.92
C TYR A 133 3.79 15.81 11.45
N VAL A 134 4.71 16.13 10.53
CA VAL A 134 6.07 16.52 10.85
C VAL A 134 6.21 18.03 10.72
N SER A 135 6.70 18.71 11.76
CA SER A 135 6.91 20.15 11.77
C SER A 135 8.26 20.48 12.40
N GLY A 136 9.14 21.17 11.66
CA GLY A 136 10.49 21.47 12.14
C GLY A 136 11.35 20.22 12.41
N GLY A 137 10.99 19.05 11.86
CA GLY A 137 11.62 17.75 12.11
C GLY A 137 11.03 16.94 13.28
N ASP A 138 10.13 17.56 14.05
CA ASP A 138 9.42 16.93 15.15
C ASP A 138 8.10 16.32 14.68
N VAL A 139 7.76 15.17 15.27
CA VAL A 139 6.49 14.48 15.05
C VAL A 139 5.45 15.04 16.01
N VAL A 140 4.33 15.51 15.46
CA VAL A 140 3.20 16.06 16.22
C VAL A 140 1.96 15.24 15.93
N THR A 141 1.34 14.67 16.96
CA THR A 141 0.14 13.85 16.79
C THR A 141 -1.07 14.71 16.40
N TYR A 142 -1.94 14.12 15.58
CA TYR A 142 -3.22 14.70 15.20
C TYR A 142 -4.34 13.92 15.89
N PRO A 143 -4.90 14.45 17.00
CA PRO A 143 -5.92 13.73 17.75
C PRO A 143 -7.22 13.71 16.94
N TYR A 144 -7.77 12.52 16.74
CA TYR A 144 -9.06 12.34 16.10
C TYR A 144 -9.82 11.19 16.76
N VAL A 145 -11.09 11.04 16.42
CA VAL A 145 -11.88 9.88 16.85
C VAL A 145 -12.07 8.98 15.64
N VAL A 146 -11.72 7.70 15.80
CA VAL A 146 -12.03 6.69 14.80
C VAL A 146 -13.54 6.60 14.63
N ARG A 147 -14.00 6.81 13.42
CA ARG A 147 -15.39 6.59 13.07
C ARG A 147 -15.64 5.12 12.81
N GLU A 148 -16.86 4.69 13.10
CA GLU A 148 -17.33 3.40 12.62
C GLU A 148 -17.28 3.43 11.08
N LYS A 149 -16.52 2.50 10.51
CA LYS A 149 -16.37 2.36 9.07
C LYS A 149 -17.55 1.58 8.53
N ASP A 150 -18.06 1.99 7.38
CA ASP A 150 -19.05 1.20 6.65
C ASP A 150 -18.40 -0.16 6.28
N PRO A 151 -18.90 -1.29 6.81
CA PRO A 151 -18.32 -2.60 6.53
C PRO A 151 -18.46 -3.04 5.08
N ASP A 152 -19.34 -2.38 4.31
CA ASP A 152 -19.53 -2.62 2.88
C ASP A 152 -18.59 -1.78 2.02
N VAL A 153 -17.84 -0.83 2.59
CA VAL A 153 -16.83 -0.04 1.87
C VAL A 153 -15.45 -0.63 2.12
N ILE A 154 -14.91 -1.28 1.10
CA ILE A 154 -13.61 -1.93 1.15
C ILE A 154 -12.55 -1.01 0.53
N PRO A 155 -11.54 -0.57 1.31
CA PRO A 155 -10.52 0.36 0.86
C PRO A 155 -9.38 -0.36 0.13
N CYS A 156 -9.51 -0.47 -1.19
CA CYS A 156 -8.45 -0.91 -2.10
C CYS A 156 -7.62 0.30 -2.56
N ALA A 157 -6.51 0.05 -3.25
CA ALA A 157 -5.74 1.12 -3.88
C ALA A 157 -4.96 0.56 -5.07
N THR A 158 -4.79 1.37 -6.10
CA THR A 158 -3.72 1.16 -7.09
C THR A 158 -2.39 1.67 -6.52
N GLY A 159 -1.32 1.66 -7.32
CA GLY A 159 -0.05 2.27 -6.92
C GLY A 159 -0.14 3.79 -6.66
N THR A 160 -1.19 4.45 -7.14
CA THR A 160 -1.30 5.93 -7.12
C THR A 160 -2.65 6.46 -6.62
N ALA A 161 -3.75 5.72 -6.73
CA ALA A 161 -5.10 6.21 -6.43
C ALA A 161 -5.87 5.25 -5.50
N PRO A 162 -6.76 5.78 -4.63
CA PRO A 162 -7.65 4.96 -3.82
C PRO A 162 -8.75 4.33 -4.68
N CYS A 163 -9.16 3.12 -4.35
CA CYS A 163 -10.29 2.43 -4.97
C CYS A 163 -11.25 1.95 -3.88
N PHE A 164 -12.54 2.06 -4.13
CA PHE A 164 -13.56 1.58 -3.21
C PHE A 164 -14.37 0.50 -3.88
N VAL A 165 -14.44 -0.67 -3.25
CA VAL A 165 -15.29 -1.78 -3.70
C VAL A 165 -16.27 -2.16 -2.60
N THR A 166 -17.34 -2.85 -2.97
CA THR A 166 -18.24 -3.50 -2.01
C THR A 166 -18.04 -5.00 -2.06
N ARG A 167 -18.58 -5.74 -1.09
CA ARG A 167 -18.55 -7.21 -1.10
C ARG A 167 -19.31 -7.82 -2.29
N THR A 168 -20.17 -7.02 -2.92
CA THR A 168 -20.94 -7.40 -4.11
C THR A 168 -20.38 -6.73 -5.36
N VAL A 169 -19.11 -6.30 -5.34
CA VAL A 169 -18.46 -5.68 -6.50
C VAL A 169 -18.55 -6.63 -7.69
N ASP A 170 -18.89 -6.07 -8.84
CA ASP A 170 -18.81 -6.80 -10.10
C ASP A 170 -17.34 -6.87 -10.52
N VAL A 171 -16.82 -8.09 -10.59
CA VAL A 171 -15.44 -8.37 -10.96
C VAL A 171 -15.42 -8.73 -12.43
N GLY A 172 -14.56 -8.05 -13.20
CA GLY A 172 -14.42 -8.28 -14.63
C GLY A 172 -13.97 -9.69 -14.99
N GLU A 173 -13.91 -9.95 -16.30
CA GLU A 173 -13.35 -11.19 -16.82
C GLU A 173 -11.91 -11.39 -16.33
N GLU A 174 -11.53 -12.66 -16.15
CA GLU A 174 -10.20 -13.03 -15.70
C GLU A 174 -9.18 -12.78 -16.82
N LEU A 175 -8.19 -11.94 -16.54
CA LEU A 175 -7.09 -11.65 -17.45
C LEU A 175 -5.88 -12.54 -17.12
N GLU A 176 -5.46 -13.33 -18.09
CA GLU A 176 -4.22 -14.10 -18.03
C GLU A 176 -3.00 -13.19 -18.32
N CYS A 177 -1.87 -13.44 -17.65
CA CYS A 177 -0.64 -12.69 -17.85
C CYS A 177 0.10 -13.10 -19.13
N THR A 178 -0.48 -12.76 -20.29
CA THR A 178 0.16 -12.96 -21.59
C THR A 178 1.02 -11.75 -21.98
N PRO A 179 1.83 -11.82 -23.05
CA PRO A 179 2.51 -10.64 -23.61
C PRO A 179 1.57 -9.49 -24.03
N LYS A 180 0.25 -9.72 -24.06
CA LYS A 180 -0.78 -8.72 -24.34
C LYS A 180 -1.46 -8.16 -23.10
N LEU A 181 -1.04 -8.55 -21.89
CA LEU A 181 -1.69 -8.14 -20.65
C LEU A 181 -1.92 -6.63 -20.56
N LEU A 182 -0.99 -5.80 -21.06
CA LEU A 182 -1.20 -4.35 -21.12
C LEU A 182 -2.41 -3.94 -21.96
N GLU A 183 -2.58 -4.53 -23.15
CA GLU A 183 -3.73 -4.28 -24.02
C GLU A 183 -5.02 -4.76 -23.35
N ASP A 184 -4.96 -5.93 -22.71
CA ASP A 184 -6.10 -6.54 -22.03
C ASP A 184 -6.55 -5.72 -20.81
N ILE A 185 -5.61 -5.20 -20.01
CA ILE A 185 -5.91 -4.27 -18.90
C ILE A 185 -6.57 -3.01 -19.44
N ILE A 186 -6.02 -2.39 -20.49
CA ILE A 186 -6.59 -1.16 -21.07
C ILE A 186 -8.03 -1.41 -21.54
N GLN A 187 -8.30 -2.56 -22.14
CA GLN A 187 -9.65 -2.92 -22.57
C GLN A 187 -10.59 -3.13 -21.36
N ALA A 188 -10.14 -3.85 -20.32
CA ALA A 188 -10.95 -4.09 -19.12
C ALA A 188 -11.23 -2.81 -18.30
N GLU A 189 -10.38 -1.78 -18.43
CA GLU A 189 -10.62 -0.47 -17.82
C GLU A 189 -11.84 0.25 -18.43
N ASP A 190 -12.21 -0.05 -19.69
CA ASP A 190 -13.42 0.51 -20.32
C ASP A 190 -14.71 -0.25 -19.95
N ASP A 191 -14.59 -1.46 -19.39
CA ASP A 191 -15.76 -2.28 -19.02
C ASP A 191 -16.51 -1.70 -17.81
N PRO A 192 -17.85 -1.83 -17.73
CA PRO A 192 -18.67 -1.28 -16.66
C PRO A 192 -18.59 -2.10 -15.35
N VAL A 193 -17.42 -2.64 -15.02
CA VAL A 193 -17.14 -3.47 -13.83
C VAL A 193 -16.39 -2.66 -12.78
N GLY A 194 -16.50 -3.07 -11.51
CA GLY A 194 -15.89 -2.36 -10.38
C GLY A 194 -14.44 -2.76 -10.10
N ALA A 195 -13.98 -3.88 -10.64
CA ALA A 195 -12.63 -4.38 -10.45
C ALA A 195 -12.11 -5.13 -11.69
N VAL A 196 -10.80 -5.07 -11.89
CA VAL A 196 -10.07 -5.90 -12.87
C VAL A 196 -9.57 -7.15 -12.14
N LYS A 197 -9.70 -8.33 -12.77
CA LYS A 197 -9.18 -9.59 -12.23
C LYS A 197 -7.99 -10.06 -13.06
N ILE A 198 -6.88 -10.34 -12.38
CA ILE A 198 -5.67 -10.87 -13.01
C ILE A 198 -5.29 -12.18 -12.31
N SER A 199 -5.11 -13.24 -13.10
CA SER A 199 -4.68 -14.55 -12.64
C SER A 199 -3.17 -14.72 -12.76
N ILE A 200 -2.54 -15.26 -11.72
CA ILE A 200 -1.11 -15.61 -11.68
C ILE A 200 -1.01 -17.13 -11.56
N LEU A 201 -0.64 -17.80 -12.65
CA LEU A 201 -0.70 -19.25 -12.82
C LEU A 201 0.70 -19.87 -12.92
N GLU A 202 1.69 -19.10 -13.35
CA GLU A 202 3.09 -19.53 -13.41
C GLU A 202 4.06 -18.42 -12.99
N GLN A 203 5.35 -18.76 -12.93
CA GLN A 203 6.37 -17.82 -12.46
C GLN A 203 6.55 -16.63 -13.40
N ASP A 204 6.47 -16.85 -14.72
CA ASP A 204 6.61 -15.80 -15.73
C ASP A 204 5.46 -14.77 -15.64
N ASP A 205 4.27 -15.19 -15.17
CA ASP A 205 3.13 -14.30 -14.95
C ASP A 205 3.43 -13.21 -13.91
N VAL A 206 4.23 -13.53 -12.89
CA VAL A 206 4.61 -12.57 -11.84
C VAL A 206 5.37 -11.40 -12.46
N ASP A 207 6.31 -11.69 -13.36
CA ASP A 207 7.14 -10.67 -14.02
C ASP A 207 6.29 -9.81 -14.98
N ILE A 208 5.43 -10.46 -15.77
CA ILE A 208 4.51 -9.78 -16.71
C ILE A 208 3.54 -8.87 -15.96
N PHE A 209 2.94 -9.38 -14.86
CA PHE A 209 2.08 -8.60 -13.99
C PHE A 209 2.83 -7.43 -13.35
N ALA A 210 4.01 -7.67 -12.78
CA ALA A 210 4.82 -6.65 -12.14
C ALA A 210 5.18 -5.52 -13.11
N GLN A 211 5.43 -5.85 -14.38
CA GLN A 211 5.72 -4.89 -15.42
C GLN A 211 4.51 -4.04 -15.82
N HIS A 212 3.29 -4.58 -15.81
CA HIS A 212 2.10 -3.94 -16.39
C HIS A 212 1.05 -3.45 -15.39
N GLN A 213 1.18 -3.78 -14.10
CA GLN A 213 0.25 -3.36 -13.04
C GLN A 213 -0.01 -1.83 -12.98
N TYR A 214 0.91 -1.01 -13.49
CA TYR A 214 0.77 0.45 -13.52
C TYR A 214 -0.41 0.91 -14.39
N ALA A 215 -0.90 0.05 -15.29
CA ALA A 215 -2.01 0.35 -16.18
C ALA A 215 -3.39 0.18 -15.51
N VAL A 216 -3.43 -0.51 -14.35
CA VAL A 216 -4.67 -0.74 -13.60
C VAL A 216 -5.08 0.55 -12.89
N ASN A 217 -6.29 1.03 -13.17
CA ASN A 217 -6.90 2.22 -12.55
C ASN A 217 -8.11 1.88 -11.68
N LYS A 218 -8.68 0.68 -11.82
CA LYS A 218 -9.73 0.12 -10.94
C LYS A 218 -9.13 -0.63 -9.75
N ALA A 219 -10.01 -1.09 -8.85
CA ALA A 219 -9.60 -2.04 -7.83
C ALA A 219 -9.10 -3.34 -8.49
N LEU A 220 -8.05 -3.94 -7.90
CA LEU A 220 -7.45 -5.16 -8.43
C LEU A 220 -7.86 -6.37 -7.60
N CYS A 221 -8.48 -7.35 -8.27
CA CYS A 221 -8.62 -8.72 -7.80
C CYS A 221 -7.40 -9.51 -8.28
N LEU A 222 -6.55 -9.95 -7.35
CA LEU A 222 -5.47 -10.89 -7.67
C LEU A 222 -5.91 -12.30 -7.38
N TRP A 223 -5.69 -13.20 -8.32
CA TRP A 223 -6.10 -14.59 -8.22
C TRP A 223 -4.94 -15.55 -8.50
N SER A 224 -4.87 -16.62 -7.70
CA SER A 224 -4.04 -17.79 -7.95
C SER A 224 -4.61 -18.94 -7.10
N ASP A 225 -4.41 -20.17 -7.56
CA ASP A 225 -4.58 -21.40 -6.78
C ASP A 225 -3.26 -21.88 -6.16
N VAL A 226 -2.15 -21.18 -6.41
CA VAL A 226 -0.82 -21.45 -5.82
C VAL A 226 -0.47 -20.32 -4.84
N PRO A 227 -0.38 -20.61 -3.52
CA PRO A 227 -0.11 -19.60 -2.49
C PRO A 227 1.18 -18.81 -2.75
N GLU A 228 2.24 -19.48 -3.22
CA GLU A 228 3.54 -18.87 -3.48
C GLU A 228 3.51 -17.89 -4.66
N LEU A 229 2.66 -18.12 -5.67
CA LEU A 229 2.50 -17.21 -6.80
C LEU A 229 1.71 -15.97 -6.37
N LEU A 230 0.64 -16.15 -5.57
CA LEU A 230 -0.09 -15.03 -5.01
C LEU A 230 0.78 -14.18 -4.07
N GLU A 231 1.61 -14.80 -3.23
CA GLU A 231 2.58 -14.09 -2.39
C GLU A 231 3.52 -13.21 -3.22
N GLN A 232 4.10 -13.77 -4.29
CA GLN A 232 5.02 -13.03 -5.15
C GLN A 232 4.34 -11.87 -5.87
N ALA A 233 3.15 -12.09 -6.43
CA ALA A 233 2.37 -11.02 -7.06
C ALA A 233 2.04 -9.90 -6.06
N LEU A 234 1.62 -10.24 -4.84
CA LEU A 234 1.35 -9.26 -3.78
C LEU A 234 2.60 -8.51 -3.34
N ARG A 235 3.76 -9.18 -3.31
CA ARG A 235 5.03 -8.53 -3.02
C ARG A 235 5.31 -7.41 -4.03
N TYR A 236 5.16 -7.67 -5.32
CA TYR A 236 5.41 -6.68 -6.38
C TYR A 236 4.27 -5.69 -6.60
N TYR A 237 3.04 -6.01 -6.21
CA TYR A 237 1.89 -5.13 -6.48
C TYR A 237 1.92 -3.86 -5.64
N GLN A 238 2.09 -2.68 -6.25
CA GLN A 238 2.28 -1.43 -5.53
C GLN A 238 1.02 -0.88 -4.85
N GLY A 239 -0.14 -1.48 -5.09
CA GLY A 239 -1.38 -1.06 -4.45
C GLY A 239 -1.78 -1.93 -3.27
N ARG A 240 -3.10 -1.96 -3.03
CA ARG A 240 -3.76 -2.85 -2.08
C ARG A 240 -4.87 -3.62 -2.80
N ALA A 241 -4.58 -4.89 -3.09
CA ALA A 241 -5.45 -5.79 -3.83
C ALA A 241 -6.43 -6.53 -2.91
N PHE A 242 -7.45 -7.12 -3.52
CA PHE A 242 -8.32 -8.08 -2.86
C PHE A 242 -8.28 -9.46 -3.54
N TYR A 243 -8.77 -10.46 -2.81
CA TYR A 243 -8.95 -11.83 -3.22
C TYR A 243 -10.44 -12.17 -3.08
N ASP A 244 -11.05 -12.66 -4.16
CA ASP A 244 -12.49 -12.89 -4.28
C ASP A 244 -12.97 -14.23 -3.69
N GLY A 245 -12.06 -15.05 -3.16
CA GLY A 245 -12.38 -16.34 -2.55
C GLY A 245 -12.65 -17.46 -3.55
N THR A 246 -12.42 -17.25 -4.85
CA THR A 246 -12.74 -18.24 -5.89
C THR A 246 -11.67 -19.30 -6.12
N GLY A 247 -10.45 -19.12 -5.58
CA GLY A 247 -9.40 -20.15 -5.60
C GLY A 247 -9.41 -21.04 -4.34
N ASP A 248 -8.60 -22.09 -4.35
CA ASP A 248 -8.54 -23.11 -3.28
C ASP A 248 -7.39 -22.85 -2.30
N LEU A 249 -7.26 -21.61 -1.82
CA LEU A 249 -6.24 -21.23 -0.84
C LEU A 249 -6.74 -21.38 0.59
N ASP A 250 -5.86 -21.80 1.50
CA ASP A 250 -6.25 -22.02 2.88
C ASP A 250 -6.35 -20.70 3.68
N LYS A 251 -7.16 -20.73 4.76
CA LYS A 251 -7.40 -19.53 5.58
C LYS A 251 -6.15 -19.01 6.30
N GLN A 252 -5.22 -19.89 6.65
CA GLN A 252 -3.97 -19.52 7.32
C GLN A 252 -3.03 -18.83 6.33
N GLU A 253 -2.89 -19.36 5.12
CA GLU A 253 -2.17 -18.75 4.01
C GLU A 253 -2.70 -17.35 3.70
N LEU A 254 -4.02 -17.24 3.46
CA LEU A 254 -4.67 -15.95 3.22
C LEU A 254 -4.45 -14.96 4.37
N ASN A 255 -4.50 -15.41 5.61
CA ASN A 255 -4.22 -14.56 6.76
C ASN A 255 -2.76 -14.10 6.80
N ILE A 256 -1.79 -14.93 6.40
CA ILE A 256 -0.37 -14.51 6.28
C ILE A 256 -0.26 -13.40 5.22
N LEU A 257 -0.89 -13.59 4.05
CA LEU A 257 -0.87 -12.63 2.96
C LEU A 257 -1.54 -11.30 3.33
N SER A 258 -2.70 -11.34 3.98
CA SER A 258 -3.39 -10.17 4.51
C SER A 258 -2.52 -9.42 5.50
N ASN A 259 -1.90 -10.12 6.45
CA ASN A 259 -1.09 -9.47 7.47
C ASN A 259 0.20 -8.87 6.92
N ARG A 260 0.82 -9.49 5.90
CA ARG A 260 2.14 -9.08 5.37
C ARG A 260 2.03 -8.03 4.28
N TYR A 261 1.10 -8.20 3.34
CA TYR A 261 1.00 -7.38 2.12
C TYR A 261 -0.28 -6.53 2.08
N GLY A 262 -1.16 -6.65 3.07
CA GLY A 262 -2.41 -5.90 3.11
C GLY A 262 -3.51 -6.44 2.21
N LEU A 263 -3.38 -7.69 1.71
CA LEU A 263 -4.40 -8.37 0.94
C LEU A 263 -5.74 -8.35 1.67
N ILE A 264 -6.80 -7.97 0.96
CA ILE A 264 -8.17 -8.02 1.47
C ILE A 264 -8.80 -9.32 1.00
N VAL A 265 -9.42 -10.08 1.91
CA VAL A 265 -10.11 -11.33 1.57
C VAL A 265 -11.61 -11.09 1.68
N LEU A 266 -12.36 -11.37 0.61
CA LEU A 266 -13.81 -11.18 0.54
C LEU A 266 -14.59 -12.42 1.00
#